data_AF-A0A8B6CV35-F1
#
_entry.id   AF-A0A8B6CV35-F1
#
_cell.length_a   1.000
_cell.length_b   1.000
_cell.length_c   1.000
_cell.angle_alpha   90.00
_cell.angle_beta   90.00
_cell.angle_gamma   90.00
#
_symmetry.space_group_name_H-M   'P 1'
#
loop_
_entity.id
_entity.type
_entity.pdbx_description
1 polymer ?
#
loop_
_entity_poly.entity_id
_entity_poly.type
_entity_poly.pdbx_seq_one_letter_code
_entity_poly.pdbx_strand_id
1 'polypeptide(L)'
;MDSSRIKCIRAGNRAAVTKFAVTTNIKKAFLQVGLHKSDRDSVLFGATCSPFILNATLLKHFEENPSPTASRITQDLFVDNVLTSFTAEDDLMQFYRDSRCLLQKGGFNLRSWNSNSNRLRELAETENVLDSSNEVNILGMRWNVADDKLLFAEVDIDSTM
;
A
#
# COMPACT_ATOMS: atom_id res chain seq x y z
N MET A 1 -20.36 6.20 7.30
CA MET A 1 -18.92 5.92 7.41
C MET A 1 -18.76 4.78 8.40
N ASP A 2 -18.46 3.58 7.89
CA ASP A 2 -18.51 2.35 8.67
C ASP A 2 -17.24 2.18 9.53
N SER A 3 -17.42 2.32 10.84
CA SER A 3 -16.41 2.16 11.90
C SER A 3 -15.78 0.75 11.93
N SER A 4 -16.31 -0.20 11.15
CA SER A 4 -15.83 -1.58 11.07
C SER A 4 -14.55 -1.77 10.24
N ARG A 5 -14.11 -0.75 9.50
CA ARG A 5 -12.93 -0.82 8.60
C ARG A 5 -11.59 -0.52 9.28
N ILE A 6 -11.61 -0.10 10.54
CA ILE A 6 -10.40 0.16 11.36
C ILE A 6 -10.14 -1.04 12.29
N LYS A 7 -10.26 -2.27 11.79
CA LYS A 7 -9.97 -3.47 12.62
C LYS A 7 -8.50 -3.86 12.64
N CYS A 8 -7.67 -3.36 11.72
CA CYS A 8 -6.22 -3.61 11.74
C CYS A 8 -5.45 -2.63 12.66
N ILE A 9 -6.02 -1.48 13.03
CA ILE A 9 -5.33 -0.48 13.87
C ILE A 9 -5.95 -0.37 15.28
N ARG A 10 -7.20 -0.80 15.47
CA ARG A 10 -7.88 -0.91 16.77
C ARG A 10 -8.08 -2.37 17.18
N ALA A 11 -6.99 -3.10 17.39
CA ALA A 11 -7.02 -4.36 18.13
C ALA A 11 -6.40 -4.17 19.52
N GLY A 12 -6.92 -3.20 20.28
CA GLY A 12 -6.87 -3.29 21.73
C GLY A 12 -7.64 -4.55 22.14
N ASN A 13 -6.93 -5.51 22.74
CA ASN A 13 -7.45 -6.73 23.37
C ASN A 13 -7.84 -7.91 22.47
N ARG A 14 -6.98 -8.26 21.51
CA ARG A 14 -6.69 -9.66 21.11
C ARG A 14 -5.45 -9.66 20.20
N ALA A 15 -4.29 -9.38 20.80
CA ALA A 15 -3.01 -9.39 20.08
C ALA A 15 -2.61 -10.83 19.72
N ALA A 16 -3.01 -11.29 18.53
CA ALA A 16 -2.02 -11.99 17.73
C ALA A 16 -0.92 -10.95 17.49
N VAL A 17 0.25 -11.14 18.11
CA VAL A 17 1.37 -10.21 18.01
C VAL A 17 1.84 -10.21 16.56
N THR A 18 1.33 -9.28 15.76
CA THR A 18 1.81 -9.02 14.39
C THR A 18 3.25 -8.55 14.52
N LYS A 19 4.18 -9.29 13.90
CA LYS A 19 5.62 -9.02 14.01
C LYS A 19 6.13 -8.18 12.85
N PHE A 20 5.52 -8.33 11.69
CA PHE A 20 5.96 -7.67 10.48
C PHE A 20 4.84 -6.83 9.88
N ALA A 21 5.17 -5.61 9.48
CA ALA A 21 4.26 -4.73 8.77
C ALA A 21 4.88 -4.35 7.43
N VAL A 22 4.03 -4.17 6.43
CA VAL A 22 4.44 -3.77 5.09
C VAL A 22 3.44 -2.79 4.51
N THR A 23 3.97 -1.79 3.83
CA THR A 23 3.19 -0.81 3.08
C THR A 23 3.71 -0.65 1.66
N THR A 24 2.80 -0.34 0.75
CA THR A 24 3.12 -0.02 -0.63
C THR A 24 2.15 1.04 -1.16
N ASN A 25 2.67 1.92 -2.02
CA ASN A 25 1.91 3.00 -2.63
C ASN A 25 1.43 2.60 -4.03
N ILE A 26 0.12 2.49 -4.22
CA ILE A 26 -0.50 2.06 -5.48
C ILE A 26 -0.77 3.24 -6.41
N LYS A 27 -0.87 4.48 -5.91
CA LYS A 27 -1.02 5.67 -6.77
C LYS A 27 0.09 5.76 -7.81
N LYS A 28 1.33 5.46 -7.42
CA LYS A 28 2.49 5.46 -8.35
C LYS A 28 2.40 4.35 -9.42
N ALA A 29 1.71 3.25 -9.11
CA ALA A 29 1.51 2.13 -10.04
C ALA A 29 0.52 2.50 -11.16
N PHE A 30 -0.54 3.26 -10.84
CA PHE A 30 -1.55 3.66 -11.80
C PHE A 30 -1.03 4.63 -12.86
N LEU A 31 -0.13 5.55 -12.49
CA LEU A 31 0.48 6.49 -13.44
C LEU A 31 1.27 5.80 -14.58
N GLN A 32 1.51 4.49 -14.48
CA GLN A 32 2.27 3.70 -15.44
C GLN A 32 1.41 2.76 -16.28
N VAL A 33 0.10 2.64 -16.00
CA VAL A 33 -0.79 1.86 -16.86
C VAL A 33 -0.74 2.49 -18.25
N GLY A 34 -0.13 1.80 -19.19
CA GLY A 34 0.18 2.31 -20.52
C GLY A 34 -1.11 2.56 -21.29
N LEU A 35 -1.53 3.81 -21.36
CA LEU A 35 -2.55 4.23 -22.32
C LEU A 35 -1.99 4.06 -23.73
N HIS A 36 -2.82 3.53 -24.63
CA HIS A 36 -2.48 3.40 -26.04
C HIS A 36 -2.08 4.78 -26.59
N LYS A 37 -1.09 4.84 -27.50
CA LYS A 37 -0.50 6.12 -27.96
C LYS A 37 -1.54 7.11 -28.53
N SER A 38 -2.67 6.62 -29.04
CA SER A 38 -3.79 7.44 -29.53
C SER A 38 -4.61 8.14 -28.42
N ASP A 39 -4.60 7.57 -27.22
CA ASP A 39 -5.42 8.04 -26.08
C ASP A 39 -4.56 8.82 -25.08
N ARG A 40 -3.27 8.98 -25.40
CA ARG A 40 -2.27 9.69 -24.60
C ARG A 40 -2.45 11.21 -24.64
N ASP A 41 -3.09 11.72 -25.69
CA ASP A 41 -3.35 13.17 -25.86
C ASP A 41 -4.64 13.62 -25.14
N SER A 42 -5.51 12.69 -24.75
CA SER A 42 -6.78 12.95 -24.05
C SER A 42 -6.74 12.65 -22.55
N VAL A 43 -5.72 11.94 -22.07
CA VAL A 43 -5.44 11.84 -20.63
C VAL A 43 -4.31 12.79 -20.28
N LEU A 44 -4.70 13.92 -19.69
CA LEU A 44 -3.82 14.95 -19.16
C LEU A 44 -2.60 14.32 -18.48
N PHE A 45 -1.40 14.59 -19.00
CA PHE A 45 -0.14 14.37 -18.29
C PHE A 45 -0.25 15.11 -16.94
N GLY A 46 -0.42 14.37 -15.85
CA GLY A 46 -0.65 14.94 -14.51
C GLY A 46 -2.08 14.87 -13.97
N ALA A 47 -3.06 14.34 -14.71
CA ALA A 47 -4.33 13.94 -14.12
C ALA A 47 -4.12 12.69 -13.26
N THR A 48 -3.85 12.92 -11.98
CA THR A 48 -4.00 11.89 -10.97
C THR A 48 -5.45 11.42 -11.07
N CYS A 49 -5.70 10.18 -11.49
CA CYS A 49 -7.04 9.64 -11.45
C CYS A 49 -7.59 9.79 -10.03
N SER A 50 -8.88 10.06 -9.91
CA SER A 50 -9.51 10.07 -8.60
C SER A 50 -9.21 8.72 -7.92
N PRO A 51 -8.77 8.69 -6.65
CA PRO A 51 -8.56 7.44 -5.91
C PRO A 51 -9.78 6.51 -5.95
N PHE A 52 -10.98 7.08 -6.17
CA PHE A 52 -12.19 6.34 -6.41
C PHE A 52 -12.13 5.45 -7.67
N ILE A 53 -11.66 6.00 -8.79
CA ILE A 53 -11.53 5.27 -10.06
C ILE A 53 -10.46 4.19 -9.91
N LEU A 54 -9.31 4.53 -9.32
CA LEU A 54 -8.24 3.57 -9.02
C LEU A 54 -8.79 2.38 -8.22
N ASN A 55 -9.49 2.67 -7.13
CA ASN A 55 -10.06 1.64 -6.28
C ASN A 55 -11.07 0.76 -7.04
N ALA A 56 -11.96 1.36 -7.84
CA ALA A 56 -12.92 0.63 -8.65
C ALA A 56 -12.23 -0.30 -9.68
N THR A 57 -11.18 0.17 -10.35
CA THR A 57 -10.42 -0.66 -11.30
C THR A 57 -9.70 -1.81 -10.61
N LEU A 58 -9.09 -1.57 -9.44
CA LEU A 58 -8.44 -2.61 -8.65
C LEU A 58 -9.42 -3.68 -8.18
N LEU A 59 -10.58 -3.25 -7.65
CA LEU A 59 -11.65 -4.17 -7.24
C LEU A 59 -12.09 -5.05 -8.41
N LYS A 60 -12.29 -4.46 -9.59
CA LYS A 60 -12.67 -5.21 -10.78
C LYS A 60 -11.61 -6.24 -11.18
N HIS A 61 -10.33 -5.85 -11.17
CA HIS A 61 -9.21 -6.74 -11.45
C HIS A 61 -9.12 -7.91 -10.47
N PHE A 62 -9.42 -7.67 -9.20
CA PHE A 62 -9.44 -8.69 -8.14
C PHE A 62 -10.64 -9.62 -8.22
N GLU A 63 -11.80 -9.14 -8.68
CA GLU A 63 -12.96 -10.00 -8.97
C GLU A 63 -12.67 -10.99 -10.12
N GLU A 64 -11.94 -10.54 -11.14
CA GLU A 64 -11.56 -11.37 -12.30
C GLU A 64 -10.40 -12.33 -11.99
N ASN A 65 -9.57 -11.99 -10.99
CA ASN A 65 -8.42 -12.78 -10.56
C ASN A 65 -8.46 -13.07 -9.05
N PRO A 66 -9.46 -13.84 -8.57
CA PRO A 66 -9.62 -14.09 -7.14
C PRO A 66 -8.44 -14.88 -6.58
N SER A 67 -7.83 -14.34 -5.54
CA SER A 67 -6.77 -15.00 -4.78
C SER A 67 -6.82 -14.56 -3.31
N PRO A 68 -6.25 -15.32 -2.36
CA PRO A 68 -6.15 -14.90 -0.97
C PRO A 68 -5.49 -13.52 -0.82
N THR A 69 -4.46 -13.27 -1.64
CA THR A 69 -3.76 -11.98 -1.73
C THR A 69 -4.66 -10.86 -2.25
N ALA A 70 -5.49 -11.12 -3.26
CA ALA A 70 -6.46 -10.15 -3.79
C ALA A 70 -7.47 -9.71 -2.72
N SER A 71 -8.04 -10.68 -2.01
CA SER A 71 -8.97 -10.42 -0.91
C SER A 71 -8.32 -9.62 0.21
N ARG A 72 -7.07 -9.95 0.54
CA ARG A 72 -6.31 -9.23 1.57
C ARG A 72 -6.00 -7.80 1.17
N ILE A 73 -5.49 -7.59 -0.05
CA ILE A 73 -5.25 -6.24 -0.59
C ILE A 73 -6.56 -5.44 -0.56
N THR A 74 -7.67 -6.04 -0.98
CA THR A 74 -8.99 -5.37 -0.97
C THR A 74 -9.42 -4.92 0.43
N GLN A 75 -9.13 -5.73 1.46
CA GLN A 75 -9.45 -5.41 2.85
C GLN A 75 -8.54 -4.33 3.44
N ASP A 76 -7.26 -4.36 3.06
CA ASP A 76 -6.19 -3.53 3.61
C ASP A 76 -5.88 -2.29 2.73
N LEU A 77 -6.64 -2.07 1.66
CA LEU A 77 -6.52 -0.94 0.74
C LEU A 77 -7.19 0.30 1.30
N PHE A 78 -6.39 1.34 1.51
CA PHE A 78 -6.83 2.66 1.95
C PHE A 78 -6.51 3.72 0.90
N VAL A 79 -7.52 4.06 0.08
CA VAL A 79 -7.50 5.13 -0.94
C VAL A 79 -6.43 4.90 -2.02
N ASP A 80 -5.17 4.95 -1.64
CA ASP A 80 -3.96 4.85 -2.45
C ASP A 80 -2.85 3.97 -1.88
N ASN A 81 -2.94 3.59 -0.60
CA ASN A 81 -1.93 2.79 0.08
C ASN A 81 -2.52 1.46 0.53
N VAL A 82 -1.72 0.41 0.45
CA VAL A 82 -2.01 -0.85 1.14
C VAL A 82 -1.13 -0.91 2.37
N LEU A 83 -1.73 -1.15 3.53
CA LEU A 83 -1.02 -1.40 4.77
C LEU A 83 -1.49 -2.73 5.33
N THR A 84 -0.59 -3.70 5.40
CA THR A 84 -0.90 -5.02 5.91
C THR A 84 0.18 -5.51 6.87
N SER A 85 -0.16 -6.49 7.71
CA SER A 85 0.73 -7.03 8.72
C SER A 85 0.70 -8.55 8.78
N PHE A 86 1.79 -9.16 9.24
CA PHE A 86 2.00 -10.60 9.27
C PHE A 86 2.66 -11.02 10.59
N THR A 87 2.38 -12.24 11.02
CA THR A 87 3.01 -12.87 12.18
C THR A 87 4.25 -13.67 11.78
N ALA A 88 4.25 -14.27 10.58
CA ALA A 88 5.36 -15.00 9.99
C ALA A 88 5.98 -14.22 8.82
N GLU A 89 7.30 -14.20 8.76
CA GLU A 89 8.04 -13.52 7.68
C GLU A 89 7.86 -14.23 6.34
N ASP A 90 7.71 -15.56 6.31
CA ASP A 90 7.49 -16.30 5.06
C ASP A 90 6.14 -15.95 4.41
N ASP A 91 5.08 -15.76 5.22
CA ASP A 91 3.77 -15.30 4.71
C ASP A 91 3.85 -13.90 4.10
N LEU A 92 4.65 -13.02 4.72
CA LEU A 92 4.95 -11.68 4.19
C LEU A 92 5.66 -11.78 2.83
N MET A 93 6.68 -12.63 2.72
CA MET A 93 7.44 -12.81 1.49
C MET A 93 6.57 -13.41 0.37
N GLN A 94 5.69 -14.35 0.71
CA GLN A 94 4.74 -14.92 -0.24
C GLN A 94 3.75 -13.85 -0.71
N PHE A 95 3.19 -13.05 0.21
CA PHE A 95 2.32 -11.93 -0.13
C PHE A 95 3.01 -10.91 -1.04
N TYR A 96 4.26 -10.55 -0.77
CA TYR A 96 5.02 -9.63 -1.61
C TYR A 96 5.11 -10.12 -3.06
N ARG A 97 5.47 -11.40 -3.26
CA ARG A 97 5.58 -12.00 -4.60
C ARG A 97 4.23 -12.10 -5.30
N ASP A 98 3.22 -12.59 -4.59
CA ASP A 98 1.88 -12.80 -5.15
C ASP A 98 1.20 -11.49 -5.50
N SER A 99 1.33 -10.47 -4.65
CA SER A 99 0.74 -9.15 -4.88
C SER A 99 1.35 -8.47 -6.10
N ARG A 100 2.68 -8.54 -6.26
CA ARG A 100 3.37 -8.03 -7.46
C ARG A 100 2.92 -8.76 -8.71
N CYS A 101 2.88 -10.08 -8.71
CA CYS A 101 2.44 -10.88 -9.85
C CYS A 101 0.97 -10.56 -10.21
N LEU A 102 0.09 -10.52 -9.22
CA LEU A 102 -1.33 -10.22 -9.40
C LEU A 102 -1.55 -8.85 -10.03
N LEU A 103 -0.90 -7.81 -9.48
CA LEU A 103 -1.07 -6.44 -9.95
C LEU A 103 -0.37 -6.19 -11.29
N GLN A 104 0.77 -6.85 -11.54
CA GLN A 104 1.45 -6.79 -12.83
C GLN A 104 0.58 -7.36 -13.96
N LYS A 105 -0.21 -8.42 -13.70
CA LYS A 105 -1.20 -8.93 -14.68
C LYS A 105 -2.25 -7.89 -15.07
N GLY A 106 -2.60 -6.98 -14.15
CA GLY A 106 -3.52 -5.86 -14.41
C GLY A 106 -2.82 -4.62 -14.97
N GLY A 107 -1.52 -4.69 -15.28
CA GLY A 107 -0.73 -3.54 -15.73
C GLY A 107 -0.31 -2.58 -14.62
N PHE A 108 -0.58 -2.91 -13.36
CA PHE A 108 -0.20 -2.10 -12.20
C PHE A 108 1.19 -2.50 -11.71
N ASN A 109 2.11 -1.53 -11.70
CA ASN A 109 3.47 -1.76 -11.19
C ASN A 109 3.65 -1.20 -9.78
N LEU A 110 3.53 -2.04 -8.75
CA LEU A 110 3.78 -1.65 -7.37
C LEU A 110 5.25 -1.22 -7.18
N ARG A 111 5.45 0.03 -6.76
CA ARG A 111 6.75 0.63 -6.42
C ARG A 111 6.65 1.33 -5.07
N SER A 112 7.77 1.53 -4.37
CA SER A 112 7.83 2.13 -3.03
C SER A 112 7.29 1.18 -1.94
N TRP A 113 7.91 0.01 -1.85
CA TRP A 113 7.67 -0.94 -0.77
C TRP A 113 8.45 -0.54 0.48
N ASN A 114 7.79 -0.59 1.63
CA ASN A 114 8.45 -0.35 2.91
C ASN A 114 7.99 -1.35 3.95
N SER A 115 8.91 -1.84 4.77
CA SER A 115 8.63 -2.88 5.77
C SER A 115 9.68 -2.89 6.87
N ASN A 116 9.28 -3.36 8.05
CA ASN A 116 10.18 -3.61 9.18
C ASN A 116 10.97 -4.94 9.07
N SER A 117 10.68 -5.79 8.07
CA SER A 117 11.47 -7.00 7.78
C SER A 117 12.72 -6.64 6.97
N ASN A 118 13.91 -6.94 7.51
CA ASN A 118 15.18 -6.76 6.79
C ASN A 118 15.23 -7.60 5.50
N ARG A 119 14.71 -8.84 5.55
CA ARG A 119 14.67 -9.73 4.39
C ARG A 119 13.85 -9.15 3.24
N LEU A 120 12.69 -8.55 3.56
CA LEU A 120 11.88 -7.89 2.55
C LEU A 120 12.55 -6.61 2.03
N ARG A 121 13.21 -5.84 2.90
CA ARG A 121 13.94 -4.63 2.49
C ARG A 121 15.07 -4.95 1.50
N GLU A 122 15.88 -5.95 1.78
CA GLU A 122 16.97 -6.41 0.89
C GLU A 122 16.44 -6.87 -0.48
N LEU A 123 15.32 -7.62 -0.48
CA LEU A 123 14.68 -8.05 -1.72
C LEU A 123 14.13 -6.86 -2.52
N ALA A 124 13.45 -5.92 -1.84
CA ALA A 124 12.90 -4.73 -2.46
C ALA A 124 14.01 -3.79 -2.99
N GLU A 125 15.17 -3.74 -2.33
CA GLU A 125 16.35 -2.99 -2.78
C GLU A 125 16.95 -3.61 -4.03
N THR A 126 17.12 -4.94 -4.04
CA THR A 126 17.60 -5.70 -5.21
C THR A 126 16.70 -5.49 -6.43
N GLU A 127 15.38 -5.42 -6.21
CA GLU A 127 14.39 -5.16 -7.26
C GLU A 127 14.16 -3.67 -7.56
N ASN A 128 14.93 -2.77 -6.92
CA ASN A 128 14.86 -1.31 -7.04
C ASN A 128 13.44 -0.73 -6.84
N VAL A 129 12.70 -1.30 -5.89
CA VAL A 129 11.35 -0.87 -5.50
C VAL A 129 11.25 -0.47 -4.03
N LEU A 130 12.33 -0.58 -3.26
CA LEU A 130 12.40 -0.17 -1.86
C LEU A 130 12.15 1.35 -1.73
N ASP A 131 11.27 1.70 -0.81
CA ASP A 131 11.22 3.04 -0.25
C ASP A 131 12.14 3.07 0.98
N SER A 132 13.31 3.71 0.85
CA SER A 132 14.32 3.79 1.91
C SER A 132 13.93 4.75 3.04
N SER A 133 12.74 5.36 2.97
CA SER A 133 12.27 6.29 3.99
C SER A 133 12.03 5.56 5.31
N ASN A 134 12.70 5.98 6.40
CA ASN A 134 12.44 5.42 7.73
C ASN A 134 11.11 5.92 8.31
N GLU A 135 10.55 7.01 7.77
CA GLU A 135 9.25 7.55 8.13
C GLU A 135 8.31 7.52 6.91
N VAL A 136 7.15 6.88 7.07
CA VAL A 136 6.11 6.81 6.03
C VAL A 136 4.86 7.52 6.50
N ASN A 137 4.34 8.45 5.69
CA ASN A 137 3.04 9.04 5.95
C ASN A 137 1.93 8.06 5.57
N ILE A 138 1.20 7.59 6.57
CA ILE A 138 0.07 6.66 6.42
C ILE A 138 -1.15 7.28 7.09
N LEU A 139 -2.20 7.56 6.32
CA LEU A 139 -3.48 8.06 6.83
C LEU A 139 -3.37 9.36 7.65
N GLY A 140 -2.39 10.23 7.35
CA GLY A 140 -2.13 11.46 8.10
C GLY A 140 -1.31 11.26 9.39
N MET A 141 -0.82 10.05 9.64
CA MET A 141 0.11 9.70 10.72
C MET A 141 1.48 9.37 10.11
N ARG A 142 2.55 9.47 10.92
CA ARG A 142 3.91 9.07 10.54
C ARG A 142 4.20 7.68 11.11
N TRP A 143 4.52 6.71 10.28
CA TRP A 143 4.98 5.40 10.72
C TRP A 143 6.51 5.35 10.70
N ASN A 144 7.13 5.19 11.86
CA ASN A 144 8.54 4.87 11.98
C ASN A 144 8.71 3.37 11.81
N VAL A 145 9.35 2.98 10.71
CA VAL A 145 9.52 1.59 10.29
C VAL A 145 10.55 0.85 11.14
N ALA A 146 11.56 1.56 11.64
CA ALA A 146 12.63 0.96 12.44
C ALA A 146 12.14 0.55 13.84
N ASP A 147 11.33 1.41 14.46
CA ASP A 147 10.78 1.17 15.80
C ASP A 147 9.39 0.55 15.79
N ASP A 148 8.78 0.39 14.60
CA ASP A 148 7.40 -0.02 14.39
C ASP A 148 6.39 0.81 15.21
N LYS A 149 6.54 2.14 15.16
CA LYS A 149 5.71 3.09 15.93
C LYS A 149 4.94 4.04 15.03
N LEU A 150 3.65 4.20 15.30
CA LEU A 150 2.83 5.26 14.71
C LEU A 150 2.96 6.53 15.56
N LEU A 151 3.41 7.61 14.93
CA LEU A 151 3.55 8.96 15.46
C LEU A 151 2.46 9.84 14.85
N PHE A 152 1.91 10.76 15.64
CA PHE A 152 1.03 11.78 15.09
C PHE A 152 1.84 12.76 14.23
N ALA A 153 1.25 13.22 13.13
CA ALA A 153 1.75 14.42 12.47
C ALA A 153 1.62 15.58 13.47
N GLU A 154 2.72 16.26 13.78
CA GLU A 154 2.65 17.46 14.60
C GLU A 154 1.83 18.47 13.83
N VAL A 155 0.68 18.84 14.39
CA VAL A 155 -0.08 19.99 13.90
C VAL A 155 0.54 21.18 14.58
N ASP A 156 1.19 22.03 13.80
CA ASP A 156 1.70 23.31 14.29
C ASP A 156 0.48 24.21 14.57
N ILE A 157 0.10 24.32 15.84
CA ILE A 157 -1.12 25.08 16.25
C ILE A 157 -0.84 26.59 16.31
N ASP A 158 0.40 27.04 16.09
CA ASP A 158 0.80 28.45 16.23
C ASP A 158 0.50 29.35 15.01
N SER A 159 -0.03 28.83 13.90
CA SER A 159 -0.29 29.66 12.71
C SER A 159 -1.71 30.24 12.61
N THR A 160 -2.51 30.21 13.68
CA THR A 160 -3.91 30.73 13.64
C THR A 160 -4.28 31.62 14.82
N MET A 161 -3.33 32.38 15.37
CA MET A 161 -3.64 33.58 16.17
C MET A 161 -3.31 34.85 15.40
#